data_AF-A0A0K9X9M5-F1
#
_entry.id   AF-A0A0K9X9M5-F1
#
_cell.length_a   1.000
_cell.length_b   1.000
_cell.length_c   1.000
_cell.angle_alpha   90.00
_cell.angle_beta   90.00
_cell.angle_gamma   90.00
#
_symmetry.space_group_name_H-M   'P 1'
#
loop_
_entity.id
_entity.type
_entity.pdbx_description
1 polymer ?
#
loop_
_entity_poly.entity_id
_entity_poly.type
_entity_poly.pdbx_seq_one_letter_code
_entity_poly.pdbx_strand_id
1 'polypeptide(L)'
;MWGRRRKTDGRLWAAAHEELTDATELAGRTYARLDQELARFEGTLEEIRSLLGRGDGVPVHAVQAQLAPAQQVLQPCREARIHYEEARDLWRHPETEDAPALIEAAERFRDLAEAAEELIESLTDTNVLFAEVRDKLVALPAKIAPIRERIHASLAAARAELARPGAAAAGRFTLEARLHAAEDRLRELDAGRVDAEGRAFTDLYRDLEVRIAEVRDALAREGG
;
A
#
# COMPACT_ATOMS: atom_id res chain seq x y z
N MET A 1 -37.88 -48.04 -30.68
CA MET A 1 -37.76 -47.10 -29.54
C MET A 1 -36.31 -46.74 -29.18
N TRP A 2 -35.33 -47.62 -29.40
CA TRP A 2 -33.92 -47.43 -29.07
C TRP A 2 -33.20 -46.23 -29.75
N GLY A 3 -33.56 -45.90 -31.00
CA GLY A 3 -32.96 -44.76 -31.72
C GLY A 3 -33.40 -43.36 -31.26
N ARG A 4 -34.49 -43.25 -30.47
CA ARG A 4 -34.88 -41.96 -29.86
C ARG A 4 -34.07 -41.66 -28.59
N ARG A 5 -33.88 -42.66 -27.70
CA ARG A 5 -33.07 -42.50 -26.48
C ARG A 5 -31.63 -42.05 -26.78
N ARG A 6 -30.91 -42.76 -27.67
CA ARG A 6 -29.55 -42.35 -28.08
C ARG A 6 -29.46 -40.94 -28.66
N LYS A 7 -30.49 -40.48 -29.39
CA LYS A 7 -30.54 -39.11 -29.91
C LYS A 7 -30.85 -38.07 -28.83
N THR A 8 -31.61 -38.43 -27.81
CA THR A 8 -31.91 -37.58 -26.66
C THR A 8 -30.69 -37.46 -25.75
N ASP A 9 -30.03 -38.58 -25.45
CA ASP A 9 -28.83 -38.65 -24.60
C ASP A 9 -27.66 -37.88 -25.24
N GLY A 10 -27.46 -38.02 -26.55
CA GLY A 10 -26.45 -37.25 -27.28
C GLY A 10 -26.73 -35.74 -27.37
N ARG A 11 -28.01 -35.32 -27.35
CA ARG A 11 -28.37 -33.90 -27.29
C ARG A 11 -28.16 -33.29 -25.91
N LEU A 12 -28.50 -34.04 -24.86
CA LEU A 12 -28.27 -33.63 -23.47
C LEU A 12 -26.78 -33.46 -23.19
N TRP A 13 -25.96 -34.42 -23.63
CA TRP A 13 -24.51 -34.32 -23.51
C TRP A 13 -23.95 -33.11 -24.27
N ALA A 14 -24.38 -32.90 -25.52
CA ALA A 14 -23.91 -31.75 -26.31
C ALA A 14 -24.27 -30.41 -25.65
N ALA A 15 -25.48 -30.27 -25.11
CA ALA A 15 -25.90 -29.07 -24.39
C ALA A 15 -25.11 -28.87 -23.09
N ALA A 16 -24.88 -29.92 -22.31
CA ALA A 16 -24.07 -29.86 -21.09
C ALA A 16 -22.61 -29.50 -21.38
N HIS A 17 -22.07 -29.96 -22.51
CA HIS A 17 -20.72 -29.62 -22.95
C HIS A 17 -20.60 -28.16 -23.41
N GLU A 18 -21.60 -27.66 -24.13
CA GLU A 18 -21.71 -26.23 -24.48
C GLU A 18 -21.80 -25.37 -23.23
N GLU A 19 -22.65 -25.77 -22.26
CA GLU A 19 -22.81 -25.07 -20.99
C GLU A 19 -21.51 -25.00 -20.16
N LEU A 20 -20.78 -26.11 -20.08
CA LEU A 20 -19.45 -26.14 -19.46
C LEU A 20 -18.48 -25.22 -20.19
N THR A 21 -18.49 -25.23 -21.52
CA THR A 21 -17.61 -24.37 -22.32
C THR A 21 -17.88 -22.90 -22.01
N ASP A 22 -19.14 -22.46 -22.07
CA ASP A 22 -19.54 -21.09 -21.76
C ASP A 22 -19.14 -20.67 -20.33
N ALA A 23 -19.35 -21.56 -19.36
CA ALA A 23 -18.97 -21.31 -17.97
C ALA A 23 -17.45 -21.18 -17.79
N THR A 24 -16.66 -22.05 -18.44
CA THR A 24 -15.20 -21.98 -18.40
C THR A 24 -14.65 -20.72 -19.07
N GLU A 25 -15.26 -20.26 -20.17
CA GLU A 25 -14.89 -19.02 -20.85
C GLU A 25 -15.25 -17.79 -20.02
N LEU A 26 -16.41 -17.78 -19.38
CA LEU A 26 -16.81 -16.74 -18.43
C LEU A 26 -15.78 -16.64 -17.29
N ALA A 27 -15.54 -17.76 -16.59
CA ALA A 27 -14.56 -17.81 -15.52
C ALA A 27 -13.18 -17.35 -16.02
N GLY A 28 -12.72 -17.84 -17.18
CA GLY A 28 -11.43 -17.43 -17.75
C GLY A 28 -11.31 -15.92 -17.99
N ARG A 29 -12.37 -15.27 -18.49
CA ARG A 29 -12.39 -13.81 -18.65
C ARG A 29 -12.36 -13.09 -17.31
N THR A 30 -13.14 -13.56 -16.33
CA THR A 30 -13.17 -12.96 -14.99
C THR A 30 -11.82 -13.08 -14.29
N TYR A 31 -11.19 -14.26 -14.30
CA TYR A 31 -9.86 -14.45 -13.71
C TYR A 31 -8.76 -13.66 -14.46
N ALA A 32 -8.87 -13.48 -15.78
CA ALA A 32 -7.97 -12.59 -16.51
C ALA A 32 -8.14 -11.12 -16.09
N ARG A 33 -9.34 -10.68 -15.70
CA ARG A 33 -9.58 -9.35 -15.14
C ARG A 33 -9.05 -9.25 -13.70
N LEU A 34 -9.26 -10.28 -12.87
CA LEU A 34 -8.69 -10.37 -11.53
C LEU A 34 -7.16 -10.22 -11.57
N ASP A 35 -6.49 -10.90 -12.49
CA ASP A 35 -5.04 -10.81 -12.69
C ASP A 35 -4.58 -9.38 -13.05
N GLN A 36 -5.35 -8.66 -13.88
CA GLN A 36 -5.04 -7.29 -14.24
C GLN A 36 -5.16 -6.34 -13.04
N GLU A 37 -6.23 -6.48 -12.24
CA GLU A 37 -6.39 -5.65 -11.05
C GLU A 37 -5.37 -6.00 -9.97
N LEU A 38 -5.03 -7.28 -9.82
CA LEU A 38 -3.96 -7.73 -8.93
C LEU A 38 -2.61 -7.10 -9.31
N ALA A 39 -2.25 -7.15 -10.60
CA ALA A 39 -1.01 -6.56 -11.10
C ALA A 39 -0.97 -5.04 -10.90
N ARG A 40 -2.09 -4.34 -11.11
CA ARG A 40 -2.21 -2.90 -10.84
C ARG A 40 -2.02 -2.61 -9.35
N PHE A 41 -2.67 -3.37 -8.48
CA PHE A 41 -2.59 -3.19 -7.05
C PHE A 41 -1.16 -3.43 -6.53
N GLU A 42 -0.51 -4.51 -6.96
CA GLU A 42 0.89 -4.79 -6.64
C GLU A 42 1.83 -3.69 -7.16
N GLY A 43 1.57 -3.16 -8.36
CA GLY A 43 2.28 -2.00 -8.90
C GLY A 43 2.14 -0.76 -8.03
N THR A 44 0.93 -0.41 -7.59
CA THR A 44 0.67 0.71 -6.68
C THR A 44 1.42 0.53 -5.36
N LEU A 45 1.42 -0.67 -4.79
CA LEU A 45 2.16 -0.96 -3.55
C LEU A 45 3.67 -0.79 -3.72
N GLU A 46 4.22 -1.21 -4.85
CA GLU A 46 5.64 -1.05 -5.14
C GLU A 46 6.01 0.42 -5.36
N GLU A 47 5.17 1.19 -6.05
CA GLU A 47 5.32 2.64 -6.18
C GLU A 47 5.38 3.30 -4.80
N ILE A 48 4.45 2.97 -3.89
CA ILE A 48 4.44 3.50 -2.52
C ILE A 48 5.73 3.13 -1.79
N ARG A 49 6.13 1.85 -1.81
CA ARG A 49 7.36 1.38 -1.13
C ARG A 49 8.59 2.10 -1.66
N SER A 50 8.67 2.34 -2.96
CA SER A 50 9.79 3.07 -3.58
C SER A 50 9.92 4.51 -3.10
N LEU A 51 8.83 5.12 -2.61
CA LEU A 51 8.81 6.48 -2.06
C LEU A 51 9.30 6.53 -0.61
N LEU A 52 9.36 5.40 0.09
CA LEU A 52 9.74 5.35 1.50
C LEU A 52 11.26 5.30 1.68
N GLY A 53 11.75 5.90 2.77
CA GLY A 53 13.16 5.77 3.19
C GLY A 53 14.16 6.63 2.43
N ARG A 54 13.71 7.62 1.65
CA ARG A 54 14.58 8.52 0.87
C ARG A 54 15.25 9.63 1.70
N GLY A 55 14.92 9.76 2.99
CA GLY A 55 15.45 10.80 3.86
C GLY A 55 14.86 12.20 3.59
N ASP A 56 13.72 12.26 2.90
CA ASP A 56 13.04 13.48 2.48
C ASP A 56 11.85 13.86 3.38
N GLY A 57 11.78 13.28 4.57
CA GLY A 57 10.72 13.57 5.54
C GLY A 57 9.39 12.87 5.25
N VAL A 58 9.38 11.84 4.40
CA VAL A 58 8.19 10.99 4.22
C VAL A 58 8.01 10.08 5.43
N PRO A 59 6.80 9.97 6.03
CA PRO A 59 6.57 9.23 7.28
C PRO A 59 6.55 7.70 7.06
N VAL A 60 7.73 7.09 6.99
CA VAL A 60 7.94 5.66 6.72
C VAL A 60 7.10 4.76 7.62
N HIS A 61 7.16 4.93 8.94
CA HIS A 61 6.46 4.02 9.87
C HIS A 61 4.94 4.12 9.74
N ALA A 62 4.39 5.34 9.61
CA ALA A 62 2.96 5.55 9.47
C ALA A 62 2.43 4.94 8.16
N VAL A 63 3.18 5.10 7.05
CA VAL A 63 2.79 4.48 5.77
C VAL A 63 2.89 2.96 5.86
N GLN A 64 3.96 2.40 6.43
CA GLN A 64 4.08 0.94 6.60
C GLN A 64 2.93 0.35 7.41
N ALA A 65 2.49 1.01 8.48
CA ALA A 65 1.30 0.62 9.22
C ALA A 65 0.02 0.65 8.36
N GLN A 66 -0.14 1.65 7.48
CA GLN A 66 -1.26 1.72 6.53
C GLN A 66 -1.19 0.66 5.42
N LEU A 67 0.02 0.23 5.03
CA LEU A 67 0.20 -0.84 4.04
C LEU A 67 -0.03 -2.25 4.62
N ALA A 68 0.02 -2.43 5.95
CA ALA A 68 -0.08 -3.74 6.58
C ALA A 68 -1.36 -4.53 6.19
N PRO A 69 -2.56 -3.91 6.10
CA PRO A 69 -3.76 -4.61 5.68
C PRO A 69 -3.76 -5.06 4.22
N ALA A 70 -2.89 -4.54 3.35
CA ALA A 70 -2.87 -4.91 1.92
C ALA A 70 -2.64 -6.42 1.70
N GLN A 71 -1.92 -7.08 2.61
CA GLN A 71 -1.73 -8.53 2.55
C GLN A 71 -3.03 -9.32 2.72
N GLN A 72 -3.98 -8.79 3.50
CA GLN A 72 -5.27 -9.44 3.76
C GLN A 72 -6.16 -9.47 2.50
N VAL A 73 -5.94 -8.54 1.57
CA VAL A 73 -6.67 -8.48 0.28
C VAL A 73 -5.98 -9.31 -0.79
N LEU A 74 -4.64 -9.33 -0.81
CA LEU A 74 -3.86 -10.08 -1.80
C LEU A 74 -4.01 -11.60 -1.65
N GLN A 75 -4.05 -12.10 -0.42
CA GLN A 75 -4.02 -13.55 -0.17
C GLN A 75 -5.25 -14.28 -0.74
N PRO A 76 -6.51 -13.83 -0.48
CA PRO A 76 -7.69 -14.45 -1.08
C PRO A 76 -7.67 -14.47 -2.62
N CYS A 77 -7.15 -13.41 -3.25
CA CYS A 77 -7.04 -13.34 -4.71
C CYS A 77 -6.09 -14.41 -5.27
N ARG A 78 -4.96 -14.63 -4.60
CA ARG A 78 -3.99 -15.67 -4.97
C ARG A 78 -4.54 -17.07 -4.76
N GLU A 79 -5.25 -17.30 -3.66
CA GLU A 79 -5.90 -18.58 -3.37
C GLU A 79 -7.01 -18.89 -4.37
N ALA A 80 -7.88 -17.93 -4.67
CA ALA A 80 -8.93 -18.07 -5.69
C ALA A 80 -8.33 -18.45 -7.06
N ARG A 81 -7.21 -17.82 -7.44
CA ARG A 81 -6.51 -18.15 -8.68
C ARG A 81 -6.02 -19.59 -8.71
N ILE A 82 -5.44 -20.08 -7.62
CA ILE A 82 -4.99 -21.49 -7.52
C ILE A 82 -6.19 -22.42 -7.70
N HIS A 83 -7.30 -22.16 -7.03
CA HIS A 83 -8.51 -22.99 -7.14
C HIS A 83 -9.12 -22.99 -8.55
N TYR A 84 -9.08 -21.86 -9.24
CA TYR A 84 -9.49 -21.77 -10.63
C TYR A 84 -8.56 -22.55 -11.55
N GLU A 85 -7.24 -22.43 -11.39
CA GLU A 85 -6.26 -23.16 -12.21
C GLU A 85 -6.42 -24.68 -12.01
N GLU A 86 -6.57 -25.15 -10.77
CA GLU A 86 -6.86 -26.56 -10.44
C GLU A 86 -8.16 -27.06 -11.09
N ALA A 87 -9.24 -26.29 -11.00
CA ALA A 87 -10.51 -26.64 -11.63
C ALA A 87 -10.41 -26.66 -13.15
N ARG A 88 -9.74 -25.67 -13.75
CA ARG A 88 -9.53 -25.58 -15.20
C ARG A 88 -8.74 -26.77 -15.73
N ASP A 89 -7.68 -27.17 -15.04
CA ASP A 89 -6.85 -28.28 -15.47
C ASP A 89 -7.61 -29.62 -15.41
N LEU A 90 -8.48 -29.81 -14.42
CA LEU A 90 -9.36 -30.98 -14.31
C LEU A 90 -10.35 -31.09 -15.48
N TRP A 91 -10.89 -29.97 -15.94
CA TRP A 91 -11.96 -29.93 -16.96
C TRP A 91 -11.48 -29.55 -18.36
N ARG A 92 -10.17 -29.43 -18.59
CA ARG A 92 -9.59 -29.06 -19.90
C ARG A 92 -9.87 -30.10 -20.97
N HIS A 93 -9.86 -31.38 -20.60
CA HIS A 93 -10.13 -32.52 -21.47
C HIS A 93 -11.01 -33.53 -20.72
N PRO A 94 -12.33 -33.27 -20.61
CA PRO A 94 -13.20 -34.15 -19.84
C PRO A 94 -13.24 -35.54 -20.48
N GLU A 95 -12.78 -36.56 -19.76
CA GLU A 95 -12.84 -37.97 -20.20
C GLU A 95 -14.23 -38.60 -19.99
N THR A 96 -15.22 -37.80 -19.60
CA THR A 96 -16.57 -38.26 -19.22
C THR A 96 -17.62 -37.94 -20.29
N GLU A 97 -18.48 -38.92 -20.57
CA GLU A 97 -19.72 -38.74 -21.34
C GLU A 97 -20.95 -38.48 -20.44
N ASP A 98 -20.72 -38.22 -19.15
CA ASP A 98 -21.78 -37.99 -18.15
C ASP A 98 -22.25 -36.53 -18.13
N ALA A 99 -23.43 -36.27 -18.69
CA ALA A 99 -24.00 -34.92 -18.78
C ALA A 99 -24.22 -34.25 -17.39
N PRO A 100 -24.77 -34.94 -16.37
CA PRO A 100 -24.81 -34.43 -14.99
C PRO A 100 -23.47 -33.90 -14.47
N ALA A 101 -22.38 -34.63 -14.67
CA ALA A 101 -21.05 -34.21 -14.23
C ALA A 101 -20.56 -32.93 -14.94
N LEU A 102 -20.88 -32.78 -16.24
CA LEU A 102 -20.58 -31.57 -16.99
C LEU A 102 -21.39 -30.36 -16.49
N ILE A 103 -22.65 -30.56 -16.11
CA ILE A 103 -23.51 -29.51 -15.55
C ILE A 103 -22.99 -29.05 -14.19
N GLU A 104 -22.66 -29.99 -13.29
CA GLU A 104 -22.08 -29.68 -11.98
C GLU A 104 -20.75 -28.91 -12.13
N ALA A 105 -19.92 -29.30 -13.10
CA ALA A 105 -18.70 -28.58 -13.41
C ALA A 105 -18.98 -27.16 -13.91
N ALA A 106 -19.98 -26.98 -14.78
CA ALA A 106 -20.38 -25.67 -15.29
C ALA A 106 -20.87 -24.75 -14.16
N GLU A 107 -21.69 -25.27 -13.24
CA GLU A 107 -22.12 -24.56 -12.03
C GLU A 107 -20.91 -24.13 -11.19
N ARG A 108 -19.96 -25.04 -10.93
CA ARG A 108 -18.74 -24.71 -10.20
C ARG A 108 -17.93 -23.59 -10.87
N PHE A 109 -17.82 -23.56 -12.20
CA PHE A 109 -17.13 -22.46 -12.89
C PHE A 109 -17.87 -21.12 -12.78
N ARG A 110 -19.21 -21.13 -12.72
CA ARG A 110 -19.99 -19.91 -12.47
C ARG A 110 -19.76 -19.40 -11.05
N ASP A 111 -19.78 -20.28 -10.06
CA ASP A 111 -19.52 -19.91 -8.65
C ASP A 111 -18.10 -19.33 -8.50
N LEU A 112 -17.11 -19.93 -9.18
CA LEU A 112 -15.74 -19.42 -9.21
C LEU A 112 -15.65 -18.03 -9.86
N ALA A 113 -16.44 -17.79 -10.91
CA ALA A 113 -16.49 -16.48 -11.58
C ALA A 113 -17.16 -15.42 -10.70
N GLU A 114 -18.26 -15.75 -10.03
CA GLU A 114 -18.96 -14.86 -9.09
C GLU A 114 -18.04 -14.47 -7.93
N ALA A 115 -17.39 -15.44 -7.29
CA ALA A 115 -16.42 -15.19 -6.23
C ALA A 115 -15.23 -14.31 -6.70
N ALA A 116 -14.79 -14.48 -7.95
CA ALA A 116 -13.73 -13.64 -8.51
C ALA A 116 -14.18 -12.20 -8.78
N GLU A 117 -15.44 -11.96 -9.18
CA GLU A 117 -15.98 -10.60 -9.31
C GLU A 117 -16.03 -9.87 -7.97
N GLU A 118 -16.45 -10.53 -6.89
CA GLU A 118 -16.42 -9.95 -5.53
C GLU A 118 -14.99 -9.53 -5.11
N LEU A 119 -14.00 -10.36 -5.43
CA LEU A 119 -12.59 -10.06 -5.18
C LEU A 119 -12.08 -8.90 -6.03
N ILE A 120 -12.51 -8.81 -7.29
CA ILE A 120 -12.20 -7.67 -8.19
C ILE A 120 -12.73 -6.37 -7.62
N GLU A 121 -13.97 -6.34 -7.12
CA GLU A 121 -14.56 -5.16 -6.49
C GLU A 121 -13.75 -4.74 -5.26
N SER A 122 -13.46 -5.69 -4.35
CA SER A 122 -12.65 -5.44 -3.16
C SER A 122 -11.25 -4.91 -3.48
N LEU A 123 -10.57 -5.49 -4.48
CA LEU A 123 -9.28 -5.03 -4.96
C LEU A 123 -9.36 -3.63 -5.56
N THR A 124 -10.40 -3.34 -6.34
CA THR A 124 -10.57 -2.04 -7.00
C THR A 124 -10.73 -0.93 -5.97
N ASP A 125 -11.62 -1.11 -5.00
CA ASP A 125 -11.85 -0.15 -3.91
C ASP A 125 -10.58 0.07 -3.09
N THR A 126 -9.89 -1.01 -2.76
CA THR A 126 -8.63 -0.95 -2.02
C THR A 126 -7.56 -0.21 -2.84
N ASN A 127 -7.44 -0.48 -4.13
CA ASN A 127 -6.47 0.17 -5.01
C ASN A 127 -6.70 1.68 -5.12
N VAL A 128 -7.96 2.15 -5.13
CA VAL A 128 -8.28 3.59 -5.08
C VAL A 128 -7.72 4.23 -3.80
N LEU A 129 -7.92 3.60 -2.64
CA LEU A 129 -7.39 4.10 -1.36
C LEU A 129 -5.86 4.17 -1.37
N PHE A 130 -5.17 3.16 -1.89
CA PHE A 130 -3.72 3.16 -1.98
C PHE A 130 -3.17 4.15 -3.02
N ALA A 131 -3.89 4.37 -4.13
CA ALA A 131 -3.56 5.43 -5.08
C ALA A 131 -3.60 6.82 -4.42
N GLU A 132 -4.59 7.09 -3.56
CA GLU A 132 -4.60 8.34 -2.79
C GLU A 132 -3.41 8.46 -1.83
N VAL A 133 -3.03 7.36 -1.15
CA VAL A 133 -1.85 7.33 -0.28
C VAL A 133 -0.60 7.67 -1.09
N ARG A 134 -0.41 7.04 -2.25
CA ARG A 134 0.69 7.35 -3.18
C ARG A 134 0.70 8.83 -3.55
N ASP A 135 -0.42 9.38 -3.99
CA ASP A 135 -0.50 10.78 -4.45
C ASP A 135 -0.17 11.77 -3.32
N LYS A 136 -0.64 11.47 -2.10
CA LYS A 136 -0.28 12.23 -0.89
C LYS A 136 1.22 12.15 -0.62
N LEU A 137 1.85 10.98 -0.77
CA LEU A 137 3.28 10.79 -0.56
C LEU A 137 4.13 11.45 -1.64
N VAL A 138 3.71 11.46 -2.90
CA VAL A 138 4.39 12.17 -3.98
C VAL A 138 4.39 13.69 -3.73
N ALA A 139 3.27 14.23 -3.24
CA ALA A 139 3.14 15.67 -2.98
C ALA A 139 3.83 16.13 -1.69
N LEU A 140 4.02 15.24 -0.71
CA LEU A 140 4.47 15.60 0.63
C LEU A 140 5.89 16.19 0.67
N PRO A 141 6.92 15.62 -0.02
CA PRO A 141 8.27 16.18 -0.02
C PRO A 141 8.31 17.65 -0.46
N ALA A 142 7.55 18.03 -1.49
CA ALA A 142 7.49 19.41 -1.97
C ALA A 142 6.89 20.36 -0.92
N LYS A 143 5.94 19.89 -0.12
CA LYS A 143 5.33 20.68 0.98
C LYS A 143 6.28 20.83 2.17
N ILE A 144 7.08 19.81 2.47
CA ILE A 144 7.98 19.80 3.62
C ILE A 144 9.31 20.47 3.32
N ALA A 145 9.82 20.38 2.09
CA ALA A 145 11.13 20.89 1.67
C ALA A 145 11.46 22.30 2.20
N PRO A 146 10.61 23.33 1.99
CA PRO A 146 10.92 24.68 2.48
C PRO A 146 10.98 24.78 4.00
N ILE A 147 10.18 23.99 4.73
CA ILE A 147 10.20 23.96 6.20
C ILE A 147 11.49 23.28 6.68
N ARG A 148 11.84 22.15 6.06
CA ARG A 148 13.05 21.37 6.37
C ARG A 148 14.30 22.22 6.14
N GLU A 149 14.42 22.90 5.01
CA GLU A 149 15.53 23.81 4.70
C GLU A 149 15.69 24.89 5.78
N ARG A 150 14.58 25.52 6.20
CA ARG A 150 14.59 26.57 7.23
C ARG A 150 15.03 26.05 8.59
N ILE A 151 14.61 24.84 8.97
CA ILE A 151 15.02 24.20 10.23
C ILE A 151 16.50 23.85 10.21
N HIS A 152 17.00 23.24 9.12
CA HIS A 152 18.43 22.94 8.98
C HIS A 152 19.28 24.21 9.05
N ALA A 153 18.87 25.28 8.37
CA ALA A 153 19.54 26.58 8.47
C ALA A 153 19.51 27.16 9.90
N SER A 154 18.38 27.03 10.60
CA SER A 154 18.24 27.52 11.98
C SER A 154 19.08 26.74 12.98
N LEU A 155 19.18 25.41 12.83
CA LEU A 155 20.08 24.57 13.62
C LEU A 155 21.55 24.93 13.37
N ALA A 156 21.93 25.12 12.11
CA ALA A 156 23.29 25.52 11.76
C ALA A 156 23.66 26.87 12.40
N ALA A 157 22.73 27.84 12.37
CA ALA A 157 22.91 29.13 13.04
C ALA A 157 23.03 28.99 14.57
N ALA A 158 22.15 28.21 15.21
CA ALA A 158 22.18 27.96 16.65
C ALA A 158 23.50 27.30 17.09
N ARG A 159 24.00 26.32 16.33
CA ARG A 159 25.32 25.70 16.56
C ARG A 159 26.45 26.72 16.47
N ALA A 160 26.43 27.57 15.44
CA ALA A 160 27.45 28.59 15.25
C ALA A 160 27.43 29.65 16.36
N GLU A 161 26.24 30.02 16.84
CA GLU A 161 26.06 30.92 17.98
C GLU A 161 26.62 30.30 19.28
N LEU A 162 26.31 29.02 19.56
CA LEU A 162 26.79 28.28 20.73
C LEU A 162 28.32 28.05 20.73
N ALA A 163 28.92 27.91 19.55
CA ALA A 163 30.36 27.70 19.40
C ALA A 163 31.21 28.96 19.66
N ARG A 164 30.62 30.16 19.72
CA ARG A 164 31.38 31.40 19.91
C ARG A 164 32.09 31.42 21.28
N PRO A 165 33.40 31.76 21.32
CA PRO A 165 34.13 31.96 22.57
C PRO A 165 33.53 33.13 23.37
N GLY A 166 33.34 32.96 24.68
CA GLY A 166 32.82 34.02 25.57
C GLY A 166 31.64 33.57 26.44
N ALA A 167 30.90 32.55 26.03
CA ALA A 167 29.81 31.98 26.82
C ALA A 167 30.35 30.94 27.83
N ALA A 168 30.88 31.41 28.94
CA ALA A 168 30.94 30.64 30.19
C ALA A 168 29.67 30.88 31.03
N ALA A 169 28.55 31.19 30.36
CA ALA A 169 27.28 31.48 31.00
C ALA A 169 26.67 30.21 31.60
N ALA A 170 26.17 30.34 32.83
CA ALA A 170 25.34 29.32 33.46
C ALA A 170 24.13 29.05 32.55
N GLY A 171 24.02 27.83 32.01
CA GLY A 171 22.96 27.47 31.05
C GLY A 171 23.48 26.86 29.74
N ARG A 172 24.75 27.08 29.38
CA ARG A 172 25.34 26.59 28.11
C ARG A 172 25.16 25.09 27.88
N PHE A 173 25.49 24.24 28.87
CA PHE A 173 25.31 22.79 28.74
C PHE A 173 23.85 22.39 28.56
N THR A 174 22.92 23.12 29.18
CA THR A 174 21.48 22.90 29.02
C THR A 174 21.02 23.27 27.60
N LEU A 175 21.53 24.37 27.04
CA LEU A 175 21.24 24.79 25.67
C LEU A 175 21.85 23.83 24.64
N GLU A 176 23.07 23.35 24.88
CA GLU A 176 23.73 22.33 24.07
C GLU A 176 22.93 21.01 24.06
N ALA A 177 22.48 20.55 25.23
CA ALA A 177 21.64 19.36 25.34
C ALA A 177 20.30 19.52 24.60
N ARG A 178 19.65 20.69 24.71
CA ARG A 178 18.40 20.99 23.97
C ARG A 178 18.62 21.03 22.46
N LEU A 179 19.74 21.60 22.01
CA LEU A 179 20.09 21.65 20.60
C LEU A 179 20.36 20.26 20.05
N HIS A 180 21.10 19.41 20.76
CA HIS A 180 21.30 18.01 20.39
C HIS A 180 19.99 17.23 20.32
N ALA A 181 19.08 17.41 21.29
CA ALA A 181 17.76 16.78 21.24
C ALA A 181 16.94 17.24 20.02
N ALA A 182 17.04 18.52 19.65
CA ALA A 182 16.40 19.05 18.44
C ALA A 182 17.01 18.44 17.15
N GLU A 183 18.33 18.26 17.11
CA GLU A 183 19.01 17.60 16.00
C GLU A 183 18.63 16.14 15.84
N ASP A 184 18.60 15.38 16.95
CA ASP A 184 18.16 13.98 16.94
C ASP A 184 16.73 13.89 16.43
N ARG A 185 15.86 14.78 16.89
CA ARG A 185 14.48 14.85 16.41
C ARG A 185 14.40 15.19 14.92
N LEU A 186 15.23 16.11 14.41
CA LEU A 186 15.29 16.39 12.98
C LEU A 186 15.72 15.16 12.18
N ARG A 187 16.76 14.44 12.64
CA ARG A 187 17.22 13.21 11.98
C ARG A 187 16.13 12.14 11.95
N GLU A 188 15.34 12.00 13.01
CA GLU A 188 14.19 11.10 13.04
C GLU A 188 13.10 11.53 12.05
N LEU A 189 12.78 12.82 12.00
CA LEU A 189 11.78 13.39 11.09
C LEU A 189 12.19 13.24 9.62
N ASP A 190 13.44 13.55 9.29
CA ASP A 190 14.00 13.43 7.95
C ASP A 190 14.02 11.95 7.50
N ALA A 191 14.36 11.04 8.42
CA ALA A 191 14.31 9.60 8.19
C ALA A 191 12.89 9.02 8.18
N GLY A 192 11.85 9.82 8.51
CA GLY A 192 10.47 9.34 8.52
C GLY A 192 10.14 8.35 9.64
N ARG A 193 10.96 8.28 10.69
CA ARG A 193 10.85 7.29 11.78
C ARG A 193 9.96 7.75 12.93
N VAL A 194 9.34 8.91 12.78
CA VAL A 194 8.51 9.53 13.79
C VAL A 194 7.07 9.09 13.65
N ASP A 195 6.47 8.65 14.76
CA ASP A 195 5.03 8.49 14.84
C ASP A 195 4.36 9.87 14.91
N ALA A 196 3.36 10.06 14.06
CA ALA A 196 2.62 11.30 13.99
C ALA A 196 1.44 11.35 14.97
N GLU A 197 1.05 10.24 15.61
CA GLU A 197 -0.06 10.17 16.58
C GLU A 197 -1.33 10.90 16.10
N GLY A 198 -1.65 10.80 14.81
CA GLY A 198 -2.81 11.47 14.20
C GLY A 198 -2.64 12.96 13.85
N ARG A 199 -1.45 13.53 14.05
CA ARG A 199 -1.09 14.91 13.67
C ARG A 199 -0.60 14.97 12.22
N ALA A 200 -0.72 16.15 11.60
CA ALA A 200 -0.10 16.37 10.29
C ALA A 200 1.44 16.38 10.43
N PHE A 201 2.14 15.68 9.54
CA PHE A 201 3.60 15.58 9.61
C PHE A 201 4.30 16.95 9.49
N THR A 202 3.69 17.90 8.77
CA THR A 202 4.14 19.30 8.70
C THR A 202 4.14 20.00 10.05
N ASP A 203 3.23 19.65 10.96
CA ASP A 203 3.16 20.26 12.29
C ASP A 203 4.30 19.78 13.19
N LEU A 204 4.79 18.56 13.00
CA LEU A 204 5.97 18.06 13.71
C LEU A 204 7.23 18.85 13.35
N TYR A 205 7.38 19.24 12.08
CA TYR A 205 8.44 20.14 11.66
C TYR A 205 8.25 21.54 12.26
N ARG A 206 7.03 22.09 12.26
CA ARG A 206 6.75 23.39 12.87
C ARG A 206 7.06 23.43 14.37
N ASP A 207 6.70 22.37 15.12
CA ASP A 207 7.03 22.27 16.54
C ASP A 207 8.55 22.28 16.77
N LEU A 208 9.29 21.56 15.92
CA LEU A 208 10.75 21.55 16.00
C LEU A 208 11.35 22.91 15.68
N GLU A 209 10.80 23.61 14.69
CA GLU A 209 11.19 24.98 14.36
C GLU A 209 11.03 25.92 15.56
N VAL A 210 9.87 25.86 16.25
CA VAL A 210 9.62 26.66 17.47
C VAL A 210 10.66 26.35 18.55
N ARG A 211 10.96 25.08 18.80
CA ARG A 211 11.98 24.68 19.80
C ARG A 211 13.36 25.23 19.47
N ILE A 212 13.74 25.26 18.19
CA ILE A 212 15.04 25.81 17.77
C ILE A 212 15.06 27.33 17.94
N ALA A 213 13.96 28.01 17.61
CA ALA A 213 13.82 29.44 17.85
C ALA A 213 13.97 29.79 19.35
N GLU A 214 13.32 29.02 20.23
CA GLU A 214 13.45 29.19 21.69
C GLU A 214 14.90 29.04 22.18
N VAL A 215 15.67 28.08 21.62
CA VAL A 215 17.10 27.92 21.95
C VAL A 215 17.90 29.13 21.49
N ARG A 216 17.66 29.63 20.28
CA ARG A 216 18.36 30.81 19.73
C ARG A 216 18.04 32.08 20.51
N ASP A 217 16.78 32.27 20.90
CA ASP A 217 16.37 33.40 21.73
C ASP A 217 17.02 33.37 23.11
N ALA A 218 17.24 32.17 23.68
CA ALA A 218 17.97 32.01 24.93
C ALA A 218 19.47 32.32 24.76
N LEU A 219 20.10 31.85 23.67
CA LEU A 219 21.49 32.17 23.34
C LEU A 219 21.72 33.67 23.15
N ALA A 220 20.79 34.36 22.48
CA ALA A 220 20.85 35.81 22.30
C ALA A 220 20.76 36.58 23.64
N ARG A 221 20.00 36.07 24.61
CA ARG A 221 19.88 36.66 25.95
C ARG A 221 21.09 36.40 26.85
N GLU A 222 21.79 35.28 26.67
CA GLU A 222 22.99 34.92 27.45
C GLU A 222 24.29 35.53 26.87
N GLY A 223 24.28 35.92 25.59
CA GLY A 223 25.45 36.48 24.88
C GLY A 223 25.43 37.99 24.67
N GLY A 224 24.37 38.70 25.07
CA GLY A 224 24.28 40.16 25.10
C GLY A 224 24.57 40.71 26.48
#